data_AF-A0A2H6FWJ0-F1
#
_entry.id   AF-A0A2H6FWJ0-F1
#
_cell.length_a   1.000
_cell.length_b   1.000
_cell.length_c   1.000
_cell.angle_alpha   90.00
_cell.angle_beta   90.00
_cell.angle_gamma   90.00
#
_symmetry.space_group_name_H-M   'P 1'
#
loop_
_entity.id
_entity.type
_entity.pdbx_description
1 polymer ?
#
loop_
_entity_poly.entity_id
_entity_poly.type
_entity_poly.pdbx_seq_one_letter_code
_entity_poly.pdbx_strand_id
1 'polypeptide(L)'
;MNVLISRVEILKLVAHPARITILGELSKGVKCVSDLEGFLELSQPNISQHLAALRRAGIIDYFIDGKLRCYFLKNPIVVDILEILSKEYSGDLPGPECCPTTKKGTYPGKRDGNV
;
A
#
# COMPACT_ATOMS: atom_id res chain seq x y z
N MET A 1 -0.13 17.55 -13.17
CA MET A 1 -0.14 17.37 -11.71
C MET A 1 0.86 16.25 -11.40
N ASN A 2 1.86 16.51 -10.57
CA ASN A 2 3.08 15.69 -10.49
C ASN A 2 2.77 14.27 -9.98
N VAL A 3 3.02 13.24 -10.80
CA VAL A 3 2.67 11.82 -10.52
C VAL A 3 3.26 11.32 -9.20
N LEU A 4 4.39 11.88 -8.75
CA LEU A 4 5.01 11.53 -7.48
C LEU A 4 4.16 11.96 -6.27
N ILE A 5 3.49 13.12 -6.34
CA ILE A 5 2.63 13.61 -5.25
C ILE A 5 1.45 12.67 -5.05
N SER A 6 0.85 12.16 -6.14
CA SER A 6 -0.26 11.21 -6.02
C SER A 6 0.16 9.86 -5.44
N ARG A 7 1.38 9.37 -5.74
CA ARG A 7 1.91 8.12 -5.16
C ARG A 7 2.15 8.23 -3.66
N VAL A 8 2.70 9.35 -3.19
CA VAL A 8 2.91 9.59 -1.75
C VAL A 8 1.59 9.57 -0.99
N GLU A 9 0.55 10.21 -1.52
CA GLU A 9 -0.78 10.20 -0.89
C GLU A 9 -1.41 8.82 -0.86
N ILE A 10 -1.23 8.00 -1.92
CA ILE A 10 -1.67 6.60 -1.90
C ILE A 10 -0.96 5.83 -0.78
N LEU A 11 0.36 5.96 -0.64
CA LEU A 11 1.11 5.26 0.40
C LEU A 11 0.67 5.67 1.81
N LYS A 12 0.54 6.98 2.07
CA LYS A 12 0.02 7.51 3.34
C LYS A 12 -1.37 6.96 3.64
N LEU A 13 -2.22 6.88 2.62
CA LEU A 13 -3.55 6.34 2.78
C LEU A 13 -3.51 4.84 3.05
N VAL A 14 -2.75 4.04 2.30
CA VAL A 14 -2.68 2.58 2.51
C VAL A 14 -2.07 2.21 3.87
N ALA A 15 -1.16 3.03 4.42
CA ALA A 15 -0.46 2.79 5.69
C ALA A 15 -1.37 2.87 6.95
N HIS A 16 -2.33 1.96 7.06
CA HIS A 16 -3.20 1.78 8.23
C HIS A 16 -3.70 0.33 8.28
N PRO A 17 -3.65 -0.36 9.44
CA PRO A 17 -3.97 -1.78 9.55
C PRO A 17 -5.32 -2.14 8.92
N ALA A 18 -6.40 -1.46 9.33
CA ALA A 18 -7.73 -1.72 8.78
C ALA A 18 -7.82 -1.54 7.25
N ARG A 19 -7.07 -0.60 6.68
CA ARG A 19 -7.10 -0.35 5.23
C ARG A 19 -6.29 -1.38 4.48
N ILE A 20 -5.17 -1.85 5.04
CA ILE A 20 -4.43 -3.00 4.50
C ILE A 20 -5.33 -4.25 4.52
N THR A 21 -6.05 -4.51 5.61
CA THR A 21 -7.00 -5.63 5.69
C THR A 21 -8.12 -5.52 4.65
N ILE A 22 -8.78 -4.35 4.55
CA ILE A 22 -9.82 -4.12 3.53
C ILE A 22 -9.28 -4.35 2.12
N LEU A 23 -8.12 -3.77 1.79
CA LEU A 23 -7.53 -3.90 0.45
C LEU A 23 -7.08 -5.34 0.16
N GLY A 24 -6.58 -6.05 1.17
CA GLY A 24 -6.24 -7.47 1.09
C GLY A 24 -7.45 -8.38 0.90
N GLU A 25 -8.61 -8.05 1.47
CA GLU A 25 -9.85 -8.78 1.18
C GLU A 25 -10.41 -8.45 -0.21
N LEU A 26 -10.30 -7.19 -0.63
CA LEU A 26 -10.73 -6.75 -1.96
C LEU A 26 -9.82 -7.25 -3.10
N SER A 27 -8.55 -7.58 -2.82
CA SER A 27 -7.66 -8.21 -3.82
C SER A 27 -8.07 -9.66 -4.12
N LYS A 28 -8.80 -10.31 -3.21
CA LYS A 28 -9.36 -11.65 -3.39
C LYS A 28 -10.70 -11.65 -4.15
N GLY A 29 -11.29 -10.47 -4.37
CA GLY A 29 -12.56 -10.32 -5.06
C GLY A 29 -13.45 -9.23 -4.46
N VAL A 30 -14.62 -9.04 -5.07
CA VAL A 30 -15.61 -8.06 -4.61
C VAL A 30 -16.10 -8.39 -3.19
N LYS A 31 -16.25 -7.37 -2.34
CA LYS A 31 -16.81 -7.49 -0.98
C LYS A 31 -17.84 -6.41 -0.71
N CYS A 32 -18.95 -6.77 -0.08
CA CYS A 32 -19.92 -5.81 0.43
C CYS A 32 -19.58 -5.38 1.86
N VAL A 33 -20.17 -4.27 2.32
CA VAL A 33 -19.86 -3.72 3.65
C VAL A 33 -20.04 -4.75 4.77
N SER A 34 -21.11 -5.56 4.68
CA SER A 34 -21.40 -6.65 5.63
C SER A 34 -20.34 -7.76 5.64
N ASP A 35 -19.72 -8.05 4.49
CA ASP A 35 -18.65 -9.05 4.43
C ASP A 35 -17.43 -8.52 5.20
N LEU A 36 -17.11 -7.24 5.01
CA LEU A 36 -15.97 -6.58 5.66
C LEU A 36 -16.13 -6.46 7.18
N GLU A 37 -17.36 -6.36 7.69
CA GLU A 37 -17.63 -6.43 9.14
C GLU A 37 -17.22 -7.77 9.75
N GLY A 38 -17.28 -8.87 8.99
CA GLY A 38 -16.82 -10.17 9.46
C GLY A 38 -15.30 -10.31 9.52
N PHE A 39 -14.57 -9.55 8.70
CA PHE A 39 -13.10 -9.60 8.63
C PHE A 39 -12.41 -8.57 9.52
N LEU A 40 -13.12 -7.49 9.87
CA LEU A 40 -12.60 -6.42 10.71
C LEU A 40 -13.41 -6.38 12.00
N GLU A 41 -12.74 -6.36 13.16
CA GLU A 41 -13.36 -6.07 14.46
C GLU A 41 -13.69 -4.56 14.59
N LEU A 42 -14.41 -4.01 13.61
CA LEU A 42 -14.77 -2.61 13.50
C LEU A 42 -16.26 -2.46 13.25
N SER A 43 -16.83 -1.37 13.75
CA SER A 43 -18.23 -1.01 13.48
C SER A 43 -18.44 -0.56 12.03
N GLN A 44 -19.65 -0.75 11.51
CA GLN A 44 -20.05 -0.29 10.17
C GLN A 44 -19.67 1.17 9.86
N PRO A 45 -19.85 2.16 10.78
CA PRO A 45 -19.47 3.54 10.53
C PRO A 45 -17.96 3.71 10.29
N ASN A 46 -17.12 2.98 11.04
CA ASN A 46 -15.67 3.03 10.91
C ASN A 46 -15.21 2.41 9.58
N ILE A 47 -15.78 1.26 9.20
CA ILE A 47 -15.52 0.62 7.90
C ILE A 47 -15.93 1.55 6.76
N SER A 48 -17.13 2.14 6.86
CA SER A 48 -17.63 3.10 5.87
C SER A 48 -16.72 4.32 5.73
N GLN A 49 -16.13 4.82 6.83
CA GLN A 49 -15.18 5.92 6.80
C GLN A 49 -13.89 5.54 6.05
N HIS A 50 -13.35 4.34 6.29
CA HIS A 50 -12.19 3.83 5.57
C HIS A 50 -12.46 3.65 4.07
N LEU A 51 -13.59 3.03 3.71
CA LEU A 51 -14.02 2.86 2.32
C LEU A 51 -14.20 4.20 1.61
N ALA A 52 -14.81 5.19 2.29
CA ALA A 52 -14.98 6.53 1.73
C ALA A 52 -13.62 7.22 1.46
N ALA A 53 -12.64 7.05 2.35
CA ALA A 53 -11.30 7.60 2.16
C ALA A 53 -10.57 6.95 0.98
N LEU A 54 -10.57 5.62 0.92
CA LEU A 54 -9.99 4.84 -0.19
C LEU A 54 -10.63 5.19 -1.54
N ARG A 55 -11.96 5.34 -1.57
CA ARG A 55 -12.69 5.74 -2.78
C ARG A 55 -12.35 7.16 -3.21
N ARG A 56 -12.26 8.12 -2.28
CA ARG A 56 -11.86 9.50 -2.60
C ARG A 56 -10.48 9.59 -3.24
N ALA A 57 -9.57 8.68 -2.87
CA ALA A 57 -8.26 8.56 -3.48
C ALA A 57 -8.24 7.74 -4.79
N GLY A 58 -9.39 7.24 -5.25
CA GLY A 58 -9.50 6.44 -6.47
C GLY A 58 -8.88 5.04 -6.36
N ILE A 59 -8.64 4.55 -5.14
CA ILE A 59 -8.05 3.23 -4.92
C ILE A 59 -9.08 2.11 -5.13
N ILE A 60 -10.31 2.37 -4.69
CA ILE A 60 -11.44 1.45 -4.82
C ILE A 60 -12.61 2.15 -5.50
N ASP A 61 -13.54 1.37 -6.02
CA ASP A 61 -14.87 1.83 -6.37
C ASP A 61 -15.93 0.86 -5.84
N TYR A 62 -17.20 1.16 -6.13
CA TYR A 62 -18.30 0.29 -5.74
C TYR A 62 -19.40 0.26 -6.78
N PHE A 63 -20.24 -0.77 -6.68
CA PHE A 63 -21.55 -0.82 -7.31
C PHE A 63 -22.61 -1.16 -6.25
N ILE A 64 -23.88 -0.99 -6.62
CA ILE A 64 -25.01 -1.34 -5.78
C ILE A 64 -25.60 -2.65 -6.30
N ASP A 65 -25.73 -3.64 -5.42
CA ASP A 65 -26.40 -4.91 -5.68
C ASP A 65 -27.59 -5.05 -4.72
N GLY A 66 -28.79 -4.81 -5.24
CA GLY A 66 -30.01 -4.69 -4.44
C GLY A 66 -29.90 -3.57 -3.39
N LYS A 67 -29.78 -3.95 -2.11
CA LYS A 67 -29.61 -3.02 -0.97
C LYS A 67 -28.15 -2.92 -0.50
N LEU A 68 -27.26 -3.72 -1.06
CA LEU A 68 -25.86 -3.82 -0.64
C LEU A 68 -24.98 -2.86 -1.46
N ARG A 69 -23.98 -2.28 -0.81
CA ARG A 69 -22.86 -1.61 -1.49
C ARG A 69 -21.67 -2.54 -1.50
N CYS A 70 -21.21 -2.88 -2.69
CA CYS A 70 -20.15 -3.85 -2.92
C CYS A 70 -18.98 -3.21 -3.62
N TYR A 71 -17.80 -3.35 -3.03
CA TYR A 71 -16.58 -2.63 -3.35
C TYR A 71 -15.60 -3.55 -4.07
N PHE A 72 -14.73 -2.94 -4.88
CA PHE A 72 -13.68 -3.62 -5.63
C PHE A 72 -12.44 -2.73 -5.79
N LEU A 73 -11.27 -3.34 -5.99
CA LEU A 73 -10.04 -2.60 -6.28
C LEU A 73 -10.11 -1.96 -7.66
N LYS A 74 -9.76 -0.67 -7.73
CA LYS A 74 -9.72 0.11 -8.97
C LYS A 74 -8.30 0.46 -9.39
N ASN A 75 -7.41 0.73 -8.43
CA ASN A 75 -6.05 1.15 -8.71
C ASN A 75 -5.07 -0.03 -8.63
N PRO A 76 -4.39 -0.39 -9.73
CA PRO A 76 -3.51 -1.56 -9.77
C PRO A 76 -2.28 -1.46 -8.85
N ILE A 77 -1.81 -0.25 -8.52
CA ILE A 77 -0.62 -0.07 -7.66
C ILE A 77 -0.80 -0.74 -6.29
N VAL A 78 -2.05 -0.87 -5.83
CA VAL A 78 -2.33 -1.48 -4.53
C VAL A 78 -2.04 -2.97 -4.54
N VAL A 79 -2.21 -3.65 -5.68
CA VAL A 79 -1.86 -5.07 -5.81
C VAL A 79 -0.36 -5.24 -5.61
N ASP A 80 0.46 -4.41 -6.27
CA ASP A 80 1.92 -4.43 -6.11
C ASP A 80 2.35 -4.12 -4.67
N ILE A 81 1.71 -3.15 -4.01
CA ILE A 81 1.98 -2.81 -2.61
C ILE A 81 1.66 -4.01 -1.70
N LEU A 82 0.50 -4.63 -1.87
CA LEU A 82 0.10 -5.79 -1.06
C LEU A 82 1.05 -6.98 -1.28
N GLU A 83 1.50 -7.20 -2.51
CA GLU A 83 2.51 -8.24 -2.82
C GLU A 83 3.85 -7.96 -2.13
N ILE A 84 4.31 -6.70 -2.11
CA ILE A 84 5.54 -6.34 -1.40
C ILE A 84 5.40 -6.58 0.10
N LEU A 85 4.25 -6.22 0.67
CA LEU A 85 3.97 -6.36 2.11
C LEU A 85 3.79 -7.82 2.57
N SER A 86 3.46 -8.73 1.66
CA SER A 86 3.32 -10.17 1.98
C SER A 86 4.65 -10.92 1.97
N LYS A 87 5.74 -10.30 1.52
CA LYS A 87 7.06 -10.93 1.48
C LYS A 87 7.65 -11.02 2.88
N GLU A 88 8.16 -12.20 3.20
CA GLU A 88 8.99 -12.43 4.39
C GLU A 88 10.46 -12.16 4.04
N TYR A 89 11.15 -11.44 4.90
CA TYR A 89 12.57 -11.13 4.76
C TYR A 89 13.32 -11.73 5.94
N SER A 90 14.36 -12.51 5.66
CA SER A 90 15.24 -13.08 6.68
C SER A 90 16.56 -12.32 6.71
N GLY A 91 16.92 -11.82 7.90
CA GLY A 91 18.16 -11.09 8.12
C GLY A 91 18.11 -9.63 7.65
N ASP A 92 19.18 -8.91 7.95
CA ASP A 92 19.33 -7.50 7.58
C ASP A 92 20.19 -7.36 6.31
N LEU A 93 19.98 -6.27 5.58
CA LEU A 93 20.90 -5.89 4.53
C LEU A 93 22.28 -5.63 5.14
N PRO A 94 23.38 -6.12 4.54
CA PRO A 94 24.71 -5.89 5.07
C PRO A 94 24.99 -4.39 5.11
N GLY A 95 25.60 -3.93 6.22
CA GLY A 95 26.17 -2.58 6.27
C GLY A 95 27.20 -2.41 5.15
N PRO A 96 27.38 -1.18 4.62
CA PRO A 96 28.40 -0.94 3.60
C PRO A 96 29.79 -1.31 4.14
N GLU A 97 30.60 -2.01 3.34
CA GLU A 97 31.95 -2.49 3.72
C GLU A 97 32.89 -1.35 4.13
N CYS A 98 32.64 -0.12 3.66
CA CYS A 98 33.34 1.09 4.10
C CYS A 98 32.50 2.36 3.88
N CYS A 99 32.77 3.41 4.66
CA CYS A 99 32.14 4.71 4.49
C CYS A 99 32.51 5.33 3.13
N PRO A 100 31.56 5.91 2.37
CA PRO A 100 31.83 6.50 1.04
C PRO A 100 32.84 7.66 1.07
N THR A 101 33.13 8.22 2.24
CA THR A 101 34.13 9.28 2.45
C THR A 101 35.08 8.90 3.59
N THR A 102 36.03 8.00 3.33
CA THR A 102 37.17 7.86 4.25
C THR A 102 38.36 8.67 3.74
N LYS A 103 39.05 9.38 4.64
CA LYS A 103 40.39 9.95 4.38
C LYS A 103 41.48 8.86 4.19
N LYS A 104 41.14 7.57 4.33
CA LYS A 104 42.07 6.42 4.39
C LYS A 104 41.56 5.15 3.67
N GLY A 105 40.77 5.27 2.62
CA GLY A 105 40.28 4.07 1.92
C GLY A 105 39.67 4.35 0.56
N THR A 106 40.04 3.51 -0.41
CA THR A 106 39.53 3.54 -1.77
C THR A 106 38.13 2.95 -1.80
N TYR A 107 37.16 3.68 -2.35
CA TYR A 107 35.78 3.21 -2.54
C TYR A 107 35.76 2.01 -3.52
N PRO A 108 35.12 0.88 -3.19
CA PRO A 108 35.12 -0.33 -4.02
C PRO A 108 34.22 -0.27 -5.27
N GLY A 109 33.36 0.76 -5.39
CA GLY A 109 32.51 0.93 -6.58
C GLY A 109 33.20 1.69 -7.71
N LYS A 110 32.85 1.36 -8.97
CA LYS A 110 33.20 2.20 -10.12
C LYS A 110 32.47 3.54 -9.99
N ARG A 111 33.23 4.63 -9.87
CA ARG A 111 32.67 5.97 -10.04
C ARG A 111 32.50 6.17 -11.53
N ASP A 112 31.27 6.07 -12.02
CA ASP A 112 30.94 6.54 -13.37
C ASP A 112 31.09 8.05 -13.34
N GLY A 113 32.30 8.50 -13.66
CA GLY A 113 32.63 9.91 -13.71
C GLY A 113 31.86 10.56 -14.84
N ASN A 114 30.98 11.49 -14.48
CA ASN A 114 30.76 12.70 -15.25
C ASN A 114 30.56 13.85 -14.26
N VAL A 115 31.54 14.76 -14.34
CA VAL A 115 31.57 16.08 -13.71
C VAL A 115 30.42 16.92 -14.25
#